data_AF-A0A2P8HDB7-F1
#
_entry.id   AF-A0A2P8HDB7-F1
#
_cell.length_a   1.000
_cell.length_b   1.000
_cell.length_c   1.000
_cell.angle_alpha   90.00
_cell.angle_beta   90.00
_cell.angle_gamma   90.00
#
_symmetry.space_group_name_H-M   'P 1'
#
loop_
_entity.id
_entity.type
_entity.pdbx_description
1 polymer ?
#
loop_
_entity_poly.entity_id
_entity_poly.type
_entity_poly.pdbx_seq_one_letter_code
_entity_poly.pdbx_strand_id
1 'polypeptide(L)'
;MSTLILFQIFLILHLTGLTLMAGTTVADYITFKTFSKRFEQEKEGSLNLLDLMTKLSVLLGIGAALLIVSGIGLMFSTGGVFAHQIWFKIKLMLILMLILNGFLVKGRQESKLKKNIDGNSSNLHEQIKGTILHLKTFYLVQMGIFFVIIILAVFKFN
;
A
#
# COMPACT_ATOMS: atom_id res chain seq x y z
N MET A 1 19.57 3.97 26.95
CA MET A 1 19.99 3.65 25.56
C MET A 1 20.60 4.89 24.95
N SER A 2 21.72 4.81 24.24
CA SER A 2 22.27 5.98 23.53
C SER A 2 21.24 6.46 22.50
N THR A 3 20.99 7.77 22.44
CA THR A 3 20.04 8.40 21.49
C THR A 3 20.34 7.99 20.04
N LEU A 4 21.61 7.72 19.74
CA LEU A 4 22.09 7.25 18.45
C LEU A 4 21.58 5.83 18.10
N ILE A 5 21.53 4.93 19.08
CA ILE A 5 21.01 3.56 18.89
C ILE A 5 19.50 3.61 18.65
N LEU A 6 18.77 4.44 19.39
CA LEU A 6 17.32 4.61 19.21
C LEU A 6 16.99 5.15 17.81
N PHE A 7 17.75 6.14 17.35
CA PHE A 7 17.63 6.68 15.99
C PHE A 7 17.85 5.61 14.91
N GLN A 8 18.91 4.79 15.05
CA GLN A 8 19.20 3.70 14.12
C GLN A 8 18.10 2.64 14.08
N ILE A 9 17.54 2.27 15.25
CA ILE A 9 16.41 1.34 15.34
C ILE A 9 15.21 1.89 14.57
N PHE A 10 14.83 3.15 14.81
CA PHE A 10 13.71 3.75 14.08
C PHE A 10 13.98 3.84 12.58
N LEU A 11 15.21 4.11 12.17
CA LEU A 11 15.57 4.16 10.76
C LEU A 11 15.45 2.78 10.09
N ILE A 12 15.91 1.73 10.75
CA ILE A 12 15.77 0.34 10.29
C ILE A 12 14.29 -0.03 10.19
N LEU A 13 13.49 0.26 11.23
CA LEU A 13 12.05 0.01 11.22
C LEU A 13 11.34 0.79 10.10
N HIS A 14 11.74 2.03 9.84
CA HIS A 14 11.14 2.85 8.78
C HIS A 14 11.43 2.29 7.39
N LEU A 15 12.68 1.90 7.12
CA LEU A 15 13.06 1.26 5.86
C LEU A 15 12.39 -0.10 5.69
N THR A 16 12.27 -0.87 6.77
CA THR A 16 11.58 -2.15 6.78
C THR A 16 10.10 -1.96 6.43
N GLY A 17 9.44 -0.95 7.03
CA GLY A 17 8.04 -0.66 6.76
C GLY A 17 7.81 -0.24 5.30
N LEU A 18 8.69 0.60 4.75
CA LEU A 18 8.64 0.99 3.34
C LEU A 18 8.82 -0.21 2.42
N THR A 19 9.83 -1.04 2.69
CA THR A 19 10.14 -2.24 1.90
C THR A 19 8.97 -3.23 1.96
N LEU A 20 8.39 -3.44 3.15
CA LEU A 20 7.25 -4.31 3.34
C LEU A 20 6.03 -3.81 2.55
N MET A 21 5.70 -2.52 2.64
CA MET A 21 4.58 -1.93 1.89
C MET A 21 4.77 -1.96 0.37
N ALA A 22 5.97 -1.61 -0.11
CA ALA A 22 6.28 -1.63 -1.53
C ALA A 22 6.27 -3.07 -2.07
N GLY A 23 6.92 -4.00 -1.36
CA GLY A 23 6.97 -5.42 -1.72
C GLY A 23 5.59 -6.08 -1.72
N THR A 24 4.77 -5.81 -0.70
CA THR A 24 3.38 -6.29 -0.68
C THR A 24 2.56 -5.72 -1.82
N THR A 25 2.70 -4.43 -2.13
CA THR A 25 2.00 -3.80 -3.27
C THR A 25 2.36 -4.48 -4.59
N VAL A 26 3.65 -4.81 -4.80
CA VAL A 26 4.10 -5.53 -6.01
C VAL A 26 3.51 -6.93 -6.06
N ALA A 27 3.62 -7.69 -4.96
CA ALA A 27 3.07 -9.05 -4.89
C ALA A 27 1.56 -9.05 -5.16
N ASP A 28 0.86 -8.12 -4.54
CA ASP A 28 -0.59 -7.96 -4.64
C ASP A 28 -1.03 -7.52 -6.04
N TYR A 29 -0.28 -6.65 -6.72
CA TYR A 29 -0.51 -6.33 -8.12
C TYR A 29 -0.35 -7.54 -9.04
N ILE A 30 0.67 -8.38 -8.81
CA ILE A 30 0.88 -9.62 -9.58
C ILE A 30 -0.29 -10.60 -9.33
N THR A 31 -0.73 -10.74 -8.09
CA THR A 31 -1.90 -11.54 -7.73
C THR A 31 -3.17 -11.01 -8.41
N PHE A 32 -3.41 -9.70 -8.38
CA PHE A 32 -4.53 -9.05 -9.05
C PHE A 32 -4.50 -9.25 -10.57
N LYS A 33 -3.34 -9.10 -11.21
CA LYS A 33 -3.20 -9.33 -12.66
C LYS A 33 -3.53 -10.79 -13.01
N THR A 34 -3.08 -11.73 -12.17
CA THR A 34 -3.37 -13.16 -12.35
C THR A 34 -4.85 -13.45 -12.12
N PHE A 35 -5.46 -12.83 -11.10
CA PHE A 35 -6.89 -12.91 -10.82
C PHE A 35 -7.71 -12.40 -12.01
N SER A 36 -7.41 -11.20 -12.52
CA SER A 36 -8.14 -10.60 -13.64
C SER A 36 -8.11 -11.48 -14.88
N LYS A 37 -6.94 -12.06 -15.20
CA LYS A 37 -6.79 -12.96 -16.36
C LYS A 37 -7.58 -14.26 -16.17
N ARG A 38 -7.51 -14.88 -14.98
CA ARG A 38 -8.23 -16.13 -14.70
C ARG A 38 -9.73 -15.92 -14.61
N PHE A 39 -10.19 -14.80 -14.06
CA PHE A 39 -11.61 -14.50 -13.95
C PHE A 39 -12.30 -14.39 -15.33
N GLU A 40 -11.58 -13.95 -16.36
CA GLU A 40 -12.06 -13.92 -17.74
C GLU A 40 -12.11 -15.32 -18.40
N GLN A 41 -11.34 -16.30 -17.90
CA GLN A 41 -11.16 -17.62 -18.53
C GLN A 41 -11.88 -18.75 -17.78
N GLU A 42 -11.73 -18.83 -16.45
CA GLU A 42 -12.23 -19.91 -15.58
C GLU A 42 -12.56 -19.36 -14.19
N LYS A 43 -13.85 -19.30 -13.83
CA LYS A 43 -14.32 -18.71 -12.56
C LYS A 43 -13.80 -19.44 -11.31
N GLU A 44 -13.65 -20.76 -11.37
CA GLU A 44 -13.41 -21.62 -10.19
C GLU A 44 -12.00 -21.46 -9.57
N GLY A 45 -11.01 -20.95 -10.33
CA GLY A 45 -9.64 -20.73 -9.83
C GLY A 45 -9.39 -19.33 -9.23
N SER A 46 -10.37 -18.43 -9.27
CA SER A 46 -10.18 -17.01 -8.98
C SER A 46 -10.36 -16.64 -7.49
N LEU A 47 -11.14 -17.43 -6.73
CA LEU A 47 -11.43 -17.17 -5.32
C LEU A 47 -10.20 -17.29 -4.41
N ASN A 48 -9.31 -18.25 -4.67
CA ASN A 48 -8.07 -18.42 -3.89
C ASN A 48 -7.14 -17.21 -4.05
N LEU A 49 -7.13 -16.57 -5.23
CA LEU A 49 -6.34 -15.36 -5.47
C LEU A 49 -6.92 -14.16 -4.73
N LEU A 50 -8.25 -14.08 -4.61
CA LEU A 50 -8.93 -13.04 -3.83
C LEU A 50 -8.60 -13.12 -2.33
N ASP A 51 -8.58 -14.35 -1.78
CA ASP A 51 -8.17 -14.57 -0.39
C ASP A 51 -6.70 -14.17 -0.16
N LEU A 52 -5.82 -14.48 -1.11
CA LEU A 52 -4.42 -14.06 -1.07
C LEU A 52 -4.29 -12.52 -1.09
N MET A 53 -5.03 -11.82 -1.95
CA MET A 53 -5.04 -10.35 -1.98
C MET A 53 -5.48 -9.75 -0.64
N THR A 54 -6.49 -10.36 -0.01
CA THR A 54 -6.98 -9.94 1.31
C THR A 54 -5.91 -10.10 2.40
N LYS A 55 -5.16 -11.21 2.38
CA LYS A 55 -4.03 -11.44 3.29
C LYS A 55 -2.88 -10.44 3.04
N LEU A 56 -2.60 -10.12 1.78
CA LEU A 56 -1.63 -9.09 1.41
C LEU A 56 -2.06 -7.69 1.85
N SER A 57 -3.37 -7.39 1.86
CA SER A 57 -3.91 -6.14 2.44
C SER A 57 -3.57 -6.01 3.93
N VAL A 58 -3.64 -7.10 4.70
CA VAL A 58 -3.25 -7.10 6.12
C VAL A 58 -1.76 -6.81 6.27
N LEU A 59 -0.92 -7.47 5.48
CA LEU A 59 0.53 -7.27 5.52
C LEU A 59 0.92 -5.83 5.10
N LEU A 60 0.24 -5.25 4.12
CA LEU A 60 0.39 -3.84 3.74
C LEU A 60 0.02 -2.91 4.90
N GLY A 61 -1.04 -3.22 5.66
CA GLY A 61 -1.43 -2.51 6.87
C GLY A 61 -0.37 -2.56 7.98
N ILE A 62 0.29 -3.71 8.16
CA ILE A 62 1.41 -3.85 9.11
C ILE A 62 2.59 -2.95 8.69
N GLY A 63 2.95 -2.95 7.40
CA GLY A 63 4.01 -2.08 6.87
C GLY A 63 3.69 -0.60 7.05
N ALA A 64 2.43 -0.21 6.85
CA ALA A 64 1.93 1.13 7.08
C ALA A 64 2.07 1.56 8.54
N ALA A 65 1.66 0.71 9.48
CA ALA A 65 1.80 0.97 10.91
C ALA A 65 3.28 1.13 11.30
N LEU A 66 4.14 0.25 10.79
CA LEU A 66 5.59 0.31 11.04
C LEU A 66 6.17 1.63 10.52
N LEU A 67 5.78 2.07 9.33
CA LEU A 67 6.21 3.34 8.72
C LEU A 67 5.79 4.56 9.53
N ILE A 68 4.54 4.60 10.01
CA ILE A 68 4.04 5.71 10.82
C ILE A 68 4.78 5.77 12.16
N VAL A 69 4.80 4.66 12.90
CA VAL A 69 5.39 4.61 14.25
C VAL A 69 6.88 4.97 14.20
N SER A 70 7.61 4.40 13.24
CA SER A 70 9.02 4.72 13.05
C SER A 70 9.27 6.14 12.55
N GLY A 71 8.42 6.66 11.65
CA GLY A 71 8.53 8.03 11.15
C GLY A 71 8.33 9.07 12.26
N ILE A 72 7.35 8.84 13.13
CA ILE A 72 7.13 9.63 14.34
C ILE A 72 8.34 9.52 15.29
N GLY A 73 8.83 8.30 15.53
CA GLY A 73 10.03 8.06 16.35
C GLY A 73 11.28 8.80 15.86
N LEU A 74 11.50 8.84 14.54
CA LEU A 74 12.59 9.62 13.93
C LEU A 74 12.40 11.13 14.14
N MET A 75 11.18 11.64 14.05
CA MET A 75 10.88 13.05 14.28
C MET A 75 11.13 13.46 15.74
N PHE A 76 10.73 12.63 16.70
CA PHE A 76 11.04 12.84 18.12
C PHE A 76 12.55 12.78 18.40
N SER A 77 13.24 11.79 17.83
CA SER A 77 14.68 11.58 18.06
C SER A 77 15.55 12.71 17.50
N THR A 78 15.05 13.49 16.54
CA THR A 78 15.76 14.62 15.91
C THR A 78 15.31 15.98 16.45
N GLY A 79 14.52 16.01 17.53
CA GLY A 79 14.02 17.26 18.11
C GLY A 79 13.12 18.05 17.15
N GLY A 80 12.50 17.39 16.17
CA GLY A 80 11.61 18.03 15.19
C GLY A 80 12.33 18.79 14.06
N VAL A 81 13.66 18.76 13.96
CA VAL A 81 14.42 19.46 12.90
C VAL A 81 13.95 19.04 11.50
N PHE A 82 13.64 17.74 11.30
CA PHE A 82 13.11 17.26 10.03
C PHE A 82 11.72 17.80 9.69
N ALA A 83 10.92 18.23 10.67
CA ALA A 83 9.60 18.80 10.39
C ALA A 83 9.69 20.18 9.74
N HIS A 84 10.84 20.86 9.76
CA HIS A 84 11.02 22.13 9.07
C HIS A 84 11.37 21.94 7.58
N GLN A 85 11.94 20.78 7.22
CA GLN A 85 12.42 20.48 5.88
C GLN A 85 11.26 20.14 4.93
N ILE A 86 11.22 20.77 3.75
CA ILE A 86 10.11 20.63 2.79
C ILE A 86 10.00 19.18 2.29
N TRP A 87 11.13 18.56 1.93
CA TRP A 87 11.20 17.16 1.49
C TRP A 87 10.52 16.20 2.48
N PHE A 88 10.73 16.38 3.78
CA PHE A 88 10.18 15.50 4.80
C PHE A 88 8.66 15.67 4.93
N LYS A 89 8.15 16.91 4.89
CA LYS A 89 6.71 17.19 4.89
C LYS A 89 6.01 16.52 3.71
N ILE A 90 6.56 16.68 2.50
CA ILE A 90 6.00 16.06 1.29
C ILE A 90 6.04 14.54 1.42
N LYS A 91 7.17 13.96 1.86
CA LYS A 91 7.29 12.51 2.06
C LYS A 91 6.25 11.99 3.04
N LEU A 92 6.04 12.68 4.16
CA LEU A 92 5.07 12.27 5.18
C LEU A 92 3.63 12.39 4.67
N MET A 93 3.30 13.45 3.92
CA MET A 93 2.00 13.59 3.27
C MET A 93 1.73 12.47 2.26
N LEU A 94 2.73 12.10 1.46
CA LEU A 94 2.63 10.99 0.50
C LEU A 94 2.46 9.63 1.20
N ILE A 95 3.15 9.39 2.31
CA ILE A 95 2.97 8.17 3.11
C ILE A 95 1.55 8.11 3.68
N LEU A 96 1.02 9.21 4.23
CA LEU A 96 -0.36 9.26 4.69
C LEU A 96 -1.35 9.00 3.55
N MET A 97 -1.09 9.58 2.37
CA MET A 97 -1.91 9.36 1.18
C MET A 97 -1.89 7.89 0.73
N LEU A 98 -0.75 7.20 0.79
CA LEU A 98 -0.66 5.75 0.51
C LEU A 98 -1.56 4.94 1.44
N ILE A 99 -1.51 5.25 2.73
CA ILE A 99 -2.24 4.49 3.76
C ILE A 99 -3.74 4.72 3.60
N LEU A 100 -4.14 5.98 3.42
CA LEU A 100 -5.54 6.34 3.16
C LEU A 100 -6.06 5.71 1.87
N ASN A 101 -5.29 5.78 0.79
CA ASN A 101 -5.67 5.18 -0.49
C ASN A 101 -5.80 3.66 -0.37
N GLY A 102 -4.85 3.00 0.29
CA GLY A 102 -4.87 1.56 0.54
C GLY A 102 -6.09 1.12 1.34
N PHE A 103 -6.40 1.82 2.44
CA PHE A 103 -7.52 1.44 3.29
C PHE A 103 -8.88 1.77 2.64
N LEU A 104 -9.03 2.96 2.06
CA LEU A 104 -10.32 3.44 1.55
C LEU A 104 -10.67 2.86 0.18
N VAL A 105 -9.70 2.78 -0.74
CA VAL A 105 -9.98 2.35 -2.12
C VAL A 105 -9.87 0.83 -2.19
N LYS A 106 -8.72 0.25 -1.87
CA LYS A 106 -8.48 -1.18 -2.04
C LYS A 106 -9.44 -2.02 -1.19
N GLY A 107 -9.54 -1.74 0.11
CA GLY A 107 -10.41 -2.49 1.01
C GLY A 107 -11.89 -2.48 0.59
N ARG A 108 -12.38 -1.34 0.08
CA ARG A 108 -13.76 -1.24 -0.46
C ARG A 108 -13.92 -2.05 -1.74
N GLN A 109 -12.97 -1.98 -2.67
CA GLN A 109 -13.07 -2.72 -3.94
C GLN A 109 -12.95 -4.23 -3.74
N GLU A 110 -12.05 -4.70 -2.86
CA GLU A 110 -11.93 -6.14 -2.54
C GLU A 110 -13.22 -6.70 -1.93
N SER A 111 -13.82 -5.97 -0.98
CA SER A 111 -15.10 -6.38 -0.37
C SER A 111 -16.23 -6.43 -1.40
N LYS A 112 -16.28 -5.47 -2.33
CA LYS A 112 -17.24 -5.47 -3.44
C LYS A 112 -17.02 -6.65 -4.38
N LEU A 113 -15.76 -6.95 -4.72
CA LEU A 113 -15.40 -8.07 -5.59
C LEU A 113 -15.87 -9.40 -4.98
N LYS A 114 -15.62 -9.61 -3.67
CA LYS A 114 -16.06 -10.81 -2.95
C LYS A 114 -17.59 -10.97 -2.97
N LYS A 115 -18.32 -9.90 -2.59
CA LYS A 115 -19.79 -9.92 -2.57
C LYS A 115 -20.40 -10.19 -3.95
N ASN A 116 -19.81 -9.63 -5.00
CA ASN A 116 -20.34 -9.79 -6.36
C ASN A 116 -20.10 -11.18 -6.93
N ILE A 117 -19.02 -11.86 -6.52
CA ILE A 117 -18.75 -13.25 -6.91
C ILE A 117 -19.69 -14.20 -6.15
N ASP A 118 -19.91 -13.98 -4.85
CA ASP A 118 -20.77 -14.82 -4.01
C ASP A 118 -22.27 -14.64 -4.33
N GLY A 119 -22.69 -13.44 -4.76
CA GLY A 119 -24.10 -13.05 -4.90
C GLY A 119 -24.79 -13.41 -6.22
N ASN A 120 -24.11 -14.07 -7.17
CA ASN A 120 -24.63 -14.53 -8.47
C ASN A 120 -25.58 -13.53 -9.19
N SER A 121 -25.21 -12.24 -9.21
CA SER A 121 -26.03 -11.18 -9.81
C SER A 121 -26.05 -11.23 -11.35
N SER A 122 -27.19 -10.90 -11.98
CA SER A 122 -27.38 -10.92 -13.44
C SER A 122 -26.47 -9.96 -14.22
N ASN A 123 -25.86 -8.97 -13.55
CA ASN A 123 -24.90 -8.00 -14.12
C ASN A 123 -23.45 -8.21 -13.63
N LEU A 124 -23.10 -9.45 -13.25
CA LEU A 124 -21.82 -9.84 -12.67
C LEU A 124 -20.61 -9.34 -13.47
N HIS A 125 -20.69 -9.40 -14.80
CA HIS A 125 -19.55 -9.10 -15.67
C HIS A 125 -19.24 -7.59 -15.76
N GLU A 126 -20.26 -6.74 -15.87
CA GLU A 126 -20.07 -5.28 -15.90
C GLU A 126 -19.58 -4.72 -14.57
N GLN A 127 -20.15 -5.18 -13.45
CA GLN A 127 -19.75 -4.70 -12.12
C GLN A 127 -18.31 -5.09 -11.76
N ILE A 128 -17.88 -6.28 -12.15
CA ILE A 128 -16.52 -6.74 -11.90
C ILE A 128 -15.54 -6.01 -12.81
N LYS A 129 -15.88 -5.77 -14.08
CA LYS A 129 -15.03 -4.99 -14.99
C LYS A 129 -14.78 -3.57 -14.48
N GLY A 130 -15.82 -2.90 -13.95
CA GLY A 130 -15.67 -1.58 -13.31
C GLY A 130 -14.76 -1.63 -12.08
N THR A 131 -14.92 -2.66 -11.24
CA THR A 131 -14.09 -2.84 -10.03
C THR A 131 -12.63 -3.11 -10.38
N ILE A 132 -12.37 -3.92 -11.42
CA ILE A 132 -11.02 -4.18 -11.96
C ILE A 132 -10.35 -2.90 -12.44
N LEU A 133 -11.07 -2.02 -13.16
CA LEU A 133 -10.52 -0.76 -13.65
C LEU A 133 -10.07 0.16 -12.49
N HIS A 134 -10.89 0.23 -11.43
CA HIS A 134 -10.56 1.00 -10.23
C HIS A 134 -9.35 0.41 -9.49
N LEU A 135 -9.26 -0.92 -9.37
CA LEU A 135 -8.10 -1.60 -8.78
C LEU A 135 -6.82 -1.36 -9.60
N LYS A 136 -6.90 -1.40 -10.94
CA LYS A 136 -5.76 -1.09 -11.81
C LYS A 136 -5.25 0.34 -11.59
N THR A 137 -6.17 1.30 -11.53
CA THR A 137 -5.84 2.71 -11.27
C THR A 137 -5.21 2.88 -9.89
N PHE A 138 -5.75 2.17 -8.87
CA PHE A 138 -5.18 2.13 -7.53
C PHE A 138 -3.72 1.67 -7.55
N TYR A 139 -3.40 0.53 -8.17
CA TYR A 139 -2.01 0.03 -8.22
C TYR A 139 -1.06 0.99 -8.94
N LEU A 140 -1.51 1.62 -10.03
CA LEU A 140 -0.71 2.58 -10.78
C LEU A 140 -0.39 3.81 -9.92
N VAL A 141 -1.39 4.37 -9.25
CA VAL A 141 -1.21 5.51 -8.32
C VAL A 141 -0.31 5.11 -7.15
N GLN A 142 -0.54 3.94 -6.56
CA GLN A 142 0.23 3.43 -5.43
C GLN A 142 1.73 3.27 -5.78
N MET A 143 2.04 2.65 -6.94
CA MET A 143 3.42 2.55 -7.42
C MET A 143 4.03 3.91 -7.74
N GLY A 144 3.28 4.82 -8.35
CA GLY A 144 3.72 6.19 -8.61
C GLY A 144 4.13 6.92 -7.31
N ILE A 145 3.33 6.78 -6.25
CA ILE A 145 3.63 7.40 -4.96
C ILE A 145 4.88 6.77 -4.32
N PHE A 146 5.05 5.44 -4.34
CA PHE A 146 6.28 4.81 -3.84
C PHE A 146 7.52 5.31 -4.58
N PHE A 147 7.44 5.44 -5.91
CA PHE A 147 8.53 5.93 -6.72
C PHE A 147 8.92 7.37 -6.35
N VAL A 148 7.93 8.25 -6.17
CA VAL A 148 8.16 9.62 -5.71
C VAL A 148 8.77 9.64 -4.30
N ILE A 149 8.31 8.80 -3.37
CA ILE A 149 8.89 8.68 -2.02
C ILE A 149 10.37 8.27 -2.08
N ILE A 150 10.74 7.35 -2.96
CA ILE A 150 12.13 6.92 -3.14
C ILE A 150 12.98 8.07 -3.71
N ILE A 151 12.49 8.76 -4.74
CA ILE A 151 13.17 9.95 -5.29
C ILE A 151 13.39 10.99 -4.18
N LEU A 152 12.35 11.30 -3.40
CA LEU A 152 12.43 12.22 -2.28
C LEU A 152 13.47 11.78 -1.24
N ALA A 153 13.56 10.48 -0.95
CA ALA A 153 14.53 9.94 -0.02
C ALA A 153 15.98 10.11 -0.48
N VAL A 154 16.22 10.06 -1.80
CA VAL A 154 17.57 10.20 -2.40
C VAL A 154 17.96 11.66 -2.57
N PHE A 155 17.11 12.49 -3.19
CA PHE A 155 17.48 13.85 -3.61
C PHE A 155 17.40 14.90 -2.49
N LYS A 156 16.63 14.66 -1.42
CA LYS A 156 16.56 15.49 -0.19
C LYS A 156 16.65 17.02 -0.46
N PHE A 157 15.72 17.57 -1.23
CA PHE A 157 15.69 19.01 -1.50
C PHE A 157 15.14 19.81 -0.30
N ASN A 158 15.61 21.04 -0.13
CA ASN A 158 15.15 21.96 0.92
C ASN A 158 14.54 23.21 0.29
#